data_AF-A0A7S1YJ25-F1
#
_entry.id   AF-A0A7S1YJ25-F1
#
_cell.length_a   1.000
_cell.length_b   1.000
_cell.length_c   1.000
_cell.angle_alpha   90.00
_cell.angle_beta   90.00
_cell.angle_gamma   90.00
#
_symmetry.space_group_name_H-M   'P 1'
#
loop_
_entity.id
_entity.type
_entity.pdbx_description
1 polymer ?
#
loop_
_entity_poly.entity_id
_entity_poly.type
_entity_poly.pdbx_seq_one_letter_code
_entity_poly.pdbx_strand_id
1 'polypeptide(L)'
;GLLMLFMGQFALIGSFDDTGVPQAFFNVTMGGCAEKMTEGACVYWFVTIVTVLSNVASNVPVCQMLAATFPYASPYDWLQVSFSATIAGNLTMLGSAANMIVAFQAAKVGDRTFTSERHAPFGIPSCLVCLYAGTFLLAMVHFSPECSIKLGECEGYEYNAENNDVDDMYNAE
;
A
#
# COMPACT_ATOMS: atom_id res chain seq x y z
N GLY A 1 2.08 25.74 9.30
CA GLY A 1 2.87 24.58 9.74
C GLY A 1 2.47 23.36 8.97
N LEU A 2 1.46 22.63 9.44
CA LEU A 2 1.03 21.34 8.87
C LEU A 2 0.69 21.36 7.36
N LEU A 3 -0.02 22.38 6.86
CA LEU A 3 -0.34 22.47 5.42
C LEU A 3 0.91 22.62 4.54
N MET A 4 1.93 23.38 5.00
CA MET A 4 3.20 23.48 4.29
C MET A 4 3.97 22.15 4.29
N LEU A 5 3.85 21.35 5.36
CA LEU A 5 4.42 20.01 5.41
C LEU A 5 3.79 19.10 4.37
N PHE A 6 2.44 19.05 4.27
CA PHE A 6 1.77 18.25 3.24
C PHE A 6 2.08 18.71 1.82
N MET A 7 2.10 20.03 1.58
CA MET A 7 2.50 20.57 0.29
C MET A 7 3.93 20.16 -0.09
N GLY A 8 4.87 20.26 0.84
CA GLY A 8 6.25 19.82 0.62
C GLY A 8 6.35 18.33 0.33
N GLN A 9 5.60 17.51 1.06
CA GLN A 9 5.60 16.06 0.91
C GLN A 9 5.01 15.62 -0.44
N PHE A 10 3.93 16.25 -0.90
CA PHE A 10 3.38 15.97 -2.24
C PHE A 10 4.31 16.44 -3.36
N ALA A 11 4.93 17.63 -3.23
CA ALA A 11 5.91 18.10 -4.20
C ALA A 11 7.14 17.17 -4.28
N LEU A 12 7.59 16.66 -3.13
CA LEU A 12 8.72 15.74 -3.03
C LEU A 12 8.39 14.38 -3.66
N ILE A 13 7.20 13.83 -3.38
CA ILE A 13 6.74 12.59 -4.01
C ILE A 13 6.59 12.74 -5.53
N GLY A 14 5.99 13.84 -6.00
CA GLY A 14 5.88 14.10 -7.44
C GLY A 14 7.25 14.22 -8.11
N SER A 15 8.23 14.85 -7.45
CA SER A 15 9.59 14.94 -7.97
C SER A 15 10.30 13.58 -8.00
N PHE A 16 10.00 12.68 -7.06
CA PHE A 16 10.56 11.34 -7.08
C PHE A 16 9.98 10.47 -8.19
N ASP A 17 8.70 10.63 -8.50
CA ASP A 17 8.04 9.91 -9.58
C ASP A 17 8.74 10.15 -10.93
N ASP A 18 9.02 11.41 -11.25
CA ASP A 18 9.71 11.81 -12.49
C ASP A 18 11.14 11.22 -12.64
N THR A 19 11.77 10.79 -11.54
CA THR A 19 13.16 10.30 -11.53
C THR A 19 13.30 8.79 -11.69
N GLY A 20 12.21 8.03 -11.57
CA GLY A 20 12.26 6.55 -11.60
C GLY A 20 12.94 5.90 -10.39
N VAL A 21 13.33 6.70 -9.37
CA VAL A 21 13.97 6.22 -8.14
C VAL A 21 13.08 5.25 -7.36
N PRO A 22 11.75 5.48 -7.21
CA PRO A 22 10.87 4.53 -6.55
C PRO A 22 10.89 3.14 -7.21
N GLN A 23 10.83 3.11 -8.55
CA GLN A 23 10.86 1.87 -9.33
C GLN A 23 12.18 1.12 -9.14
N ALA A 24 13.32 1.83 -9.17
CA ALA A 24 14.63 1.23 -8.90
C ALA A 24 14.74 0.72 -7.45
N PHE A 25 14.24 1.48 -6.48
CA PHE A 25 14.24 1.09 -5.07
C PHE A 25 13.42 -0.18 -4.84
N PHE A 26 12.19 -0.25 -5.38
CA PHE A 26 11.34 -1.43 -5.23
C PHE A 26 11.90 -2.64 -5.97
N ASN A 27 12.50 -2.47 -7.15
CA ASN A 27 13.14 -3.57 -7.86
C ASN A 27 14.34 -4.15 -7.09
N VAL A 28 15.16 -3.29 -6.49
CA VAL A 28 16.30 -3.73 -5.64
C VAL A 28 15.82 -4.35 -4.33
N THR A 29 14.80 -3.77 -3.69
CA THR A 29 14.36 -4.19 -2.35
C THR A 29 13.48 -5.43 -2.40
N MET A 30 12.65 -5.59 -3.44
CA MET A 30 11.82 -6.79 -3.63
C MET A 30 12.54 -7.91 -4.40
N GLY A 31 13.52 -7.59 -5.27
CA GLY A 31 14.21 -8.60 -6.07
C GLY A 31 13.22 -9.51 -6.81
N GLY A 32 13.45 -10.83 -6.76
CA GLY A 32 12.57 -11.84 -7.39
C GLY A 32 11.19 -12.03 -6.75
N CYS A 33 10.89 -11.37 -5.62
CA CYS A 33 9.55 -11.39 -5.01
C CYS A 33 8.55 -10.47 -5.72
N ALA A 34 9.01 -9.54 -6.58
CA ALA A 34 8.12 -8.65 -7.33
C ALA A 34 7.20 -9.42 -8.30
N GLU A 35 7.62 -10.59 -8.78
CA GLU A 35 6.85 -11.44 -9.70
C GLU A 35 6.00 -12.50 -8.97
N LYS A 36 6.25 -12.74 -7.66
CA LYS A 36 5.58 -13.77 -6.86
C LYS A 36 4.82 -13.16 -5.68
N MET A 37 3.77 -12.39 -5.97
CA MET A 37 2.87 -11.85 -4.94
C MET A 37 1.90 -12.90 -4.34
N THR A 38 2.00 -14.16 -4.75
CA THR A 38 1.21 -15.28 -4.20
C THR A 38 1.93 -16.06 -3.09
N GLU A 39 3.24 -15.87 -2.94
CA GLU A 39 4.02 -16.55 -1.91
C GLU A 39 3.99 -15.72 -0.62
N GLY A 40 3.46 -16.29 0.46
CA GLY A 40 3.19 -15.56 1.70
C GLY A 40 4.40 -14.78 2.23
N ALA A 41 5.62 -15.32 2.11
CA ALA A 41 6.85 -14.67 2.54
C ALA A 41 7.14 -13.36 1.77
N CYS A 42 6.89 -13.33 0.45
CA CYS A 42 7.08 -12.15 -0.38
C CYS A 42 6.04 -11.07 -0.06
N VAL A 43 4.80 -11.45 0.24
CA VAL A 43 3.74 -10.52 0.67
C VAL A 43 4.07 -9.88 2.02
N TYR A 44 4.55 -10.66 2.99
CA TYR A 44 4.98 -10.11 4.29
C TYR A 44 6.17 -9.15 4.14
N TRP A 45 7.12 -9.45 3.26
CA TRP A 45 8.25 -8.56 2.97
C TRP A 45 7.78 -7.24 2.35
N PHE A 46 6.91 -7.31 1.34
CA PHE A 46 6.30 -6.14 0.72
C PHE A 46 5.60 -5.24 1.75
N VAL A 47 4.72 -5.85 2.55
CA VAL A 47 3.96 -5.15 3.59
C VAL A 47 4.89 -4.50 4.62
N THR A 48 6.01 -5.13 4.95
CA THR A 48 7.01 -4.56 5.85
C THR A 48 7.65 -3.30 5.24
N ILE A 49 8.03 -3.33 3.96
CA ILE A 49 8.59 -2.18 3.25
C ILE A 49 7.58 -1.03 3.22
N VAL A 50 6.34 -1.32 2.83
CA VAL A 50 5.25 -0.33 2.81
C VAL A 50 5.03 0.25 4.21
N THR A 51 5.11 -0.58 5.25
CA THR A 51 4.94 -0.13 6.63
C THR A 51 6.01 0.87 7.04
N VAL A 52 7.28 0.59 6.72
CA VAL A 52 8.39 1.51 7.01
C VAL A 52 8.24 2.80 6.21
N LEU A 53 7.96 2.71 4.91
CA LEU A 53 7.76 3.87 4.05
C LEU A 53 6.59 4.75 4.53
N SER A 54 5.47 4.14 4.92
CA SER A 54 4.29 4.87 5.41
C SER A 54 4.57 5.62 6.71
N ASN A 55 5.54 5.18 7.51
CA ASN A 55 5.95 5.88 8.72
C ASN A 55 6.90 7.06 8.46
N VAL A 56 7.64 7.03 7.36
CA VAL A 56 8.56 8.12 6.96
C VAL A 56 7.85 9.16 6.10
N ALA A 57 7.09 8.70 5.10
CA ALA A 57 6.48 9.51 4.06
C ALA A 57 4.95 9.50 4.08
N SER A 58 4.33 9.07 5.20
CA SER A 58 2.87 9.01 5.42
C SER A 58 2.07 8.14 4.45
N ASN A 59 0.85 7.77 4.85
CA ASN A 59 -0.02 6.89 4.05
C ASN A 59 -0.29 7.39 2.62
N VAL A 60 -0.76 8.63 2.46
CA VAL A 60 -1.22 9.14 1.15
C VAL A 60 -0.08 9.20 0.13
N PRO A 61 1.09 9.77 0.45
CA PRO A 61 2.17 9.89 -0.53
C PRO A 61 2.80 8.54 -0.88
N VAL A 62 2.82 7.58 0.03
CA VAL A 62 3.27 6.20 -0.26
C VAL A 62 2.34 5.50 -1.23
N CYS A 63 1.01 5.61 -1.07
CA CYS A 63 0.06 5.05 -2.03
C CYS A 63 0.22 5.68 -3.43
N GLN A 64 0.44 7.00 -3.50
CA GLN A 64 0.70 7.69 -4.77
C GLN A 64 2.00 7.21 -5.43
N MET A 65 3.07 7.08 -4.64
CA MET A 65 4.36 6.54 -5.12
C MET A 65 4.24 5.09 -5.61
N LEU A 66 3.45 4.26 -4.91
CA LEU A 66 3.19 2.88 -5.33
C LEU A 66 2.35 2.81 -6.60
N ALA A 67 1.44 3.75 -6.84
CA ALA A 67 0.64 3.82 -8.07
C ALA A 67 1.47 4.13 -9.29
N ALA A 68 2.42 5.05 -9.14
CA ALA A 68 3.45 5.31 -10.12
C ALA A 68 4.37 4.10 -10.39
N THR A 69 4.66 3.32 -9.34
CA THR A 69 5.58 2.18 -9.43
C THR A 69 4.94 0.95 -10.04
N PHE A 70 3.68 0.66 -9.70
CA PHE A 70 2.93 -0.53 -10.10
C PHE A 70 1.62 -0.15 -10.81
N PRO A 71 1.69 0.45 -12.02
CA PRO A 71 0.50 0.92 -12.74
C PRO A 71 -0.45 -0.21 -13.19
N TYR A 72 0.02 -1.47 -13.17
CA TYR A 72 -0.73 -2.65 -13.60
C TYR A 72 -1.02 -3.63 -12.46
N ALA A 73 -0.96 -3.19 -11.20
CA ALA A 73 -1.29 -4.03 -10.05
C ALA A 73 -2.75 -4.51 -10.12
N SER A 74 -2.97 -5.78 -9.75
CA SER A 74 -4.31 -6.37 -9.65
C SER A 74 -5.15 -5.63 -8.61
N PRO A 75 -6.50 -5.63 -8.71
CA PRO A 75 -7.35 -5.16 -7.61
C PRO A 75 -7.00 -5.77 -6.25
N TYR A 76 -6.52 -7.02 -6.23
CA TYR A 76 -6.03 -7.68 -5.02
C TYR A 76 -4.76 -7.04 -4.46
N ASP A 77 -3.77 -6.76 -5.31
CA ASP A 77 -2.52 -6.10 -4.92
C ASP A 77 -2.81 -4.69 -4.37
N TRP A 78 -3.75 -3.98 -5.00
CA TRP A 78 -4.23 -2.68 -4.53
C TRP A 78 -4.94 -2.75 -3.18
N LEU A 79 -5.71 -3.81 -2.93
CA LEU A 79 -6.32 -4.05 -1.62
C LEU A 79 -5.24 -4.27 -0.55
N GLN A 80 -4.21 -5.05 -0.85
CA GLN A 80 -3.09 -5.29 0.06
C GLN A 80 -2.29 -4.01 0.35
N VAL A 81 -2.01 -3.21 -0.69
CA VAL A 81 -1.33 -1.90 -0.58
C VAL A 81 -2.15 -0.94 0.28
N SER A 82 -3.42 -0.76 -0.04
CA SER A 82 -4.29 0.19 0.67
C SER A 82 -4.52 -0.22 2.12
N PHE A 83 -4.69 -1.51 2.39
CA PHE A 83 -4.78 -2.06 3.74
C PHE A 83 -3.48 -1.81 4.53
N SER A 84 -2.34 -2.24 3.99
CA SER A 84 -1.04 -2.11 4.67
C SER A 84 -0.65 -0.66 4.92
N ALA A 85 -0.81 0.23 3.94
CA ALA A 85 -0.55 1.66 4.11
C ALA A 85 -1.45 2.27 5.20
N THR A 86 -2.75 1.91 5.23
CA THR A 86 -3.68 2.44 6.25
C THR A 86 -3.28 2.03 7.66
N ILE A 87 -3.02 0.74 7.88
CA ILE A 87 -2.65 0.22 9.20
C ILE A 87 -1.27 0.72 9.63
N ALA A 88 -0.31 0.78 8.70
CA ALA A 88 1.04 1.27 8.96
C ALA A 88 1.08 2.71 9.48
N GLY A 89 0.15 3.57 9.03
CA GLY A 89 0.05 4.95 9.50
C GLY A 89 -0.28 5.11 10.99
N ASN A 90 -0.75 4.04 11.64
CA ASN A 90 -1.04 4.02 13.07
C ASN A 90 0.16 3.58 13.94
N LEU A 91 1.27 3.15 13.32
CA LEU A 91 2.46 2.70 14.04
C LEU A 91 3.11 3.86 14.82
N THR A 92 3.18 5.04 14.22
CA THR A 92 3.74 6.25 14.83
C THR A 92 2.84 7.47 14.62
N MET A 93 3.07 8.50 15.42
CA MET A 93 2.30 9.75 15.32
C MET A 93 2.55 10.50 14.00
N LEU A 94 3.67 10.24 13.31
CA LEU A 94 4.00 10.81 12.00
C LEU A 94 3.47 9.99 10.82
N GLY A 95 3.11 8.71 11.05
CA GLY A 95 2.71 7.80 9.98
C GLY A 95 1.39 8.20 9.30
N SER A 96 0.51 8.93 9.98
CA SER A 96 -0.76 9.37 9.41
C SER A 96 -0.97 10.88 9.52
N ALA A 97 -1.51 11.44 8.44
CA ALA A 97 -1.95 12.83 8.40
C ALA A 97 -2.95 13.15 9.52
N ALA A 98 -3.87 12.22 9.82
CA ALA A 98 -4.86 12.39 10.87
C ALA A 98 -4.21 12.53 12.26
N ASN A 99 -3.20 11.70 12.56
CA ASN A 99 -2.47 11.75 13.83
C ASN A 99 -1.74 13.10 13.99
N MET A 100 -1.12 13.60 12.92
CA MET A 100 -0.50 14.92 12.93
C MET A 100 -1.51 16.06 13.09
N ILE A 101 -2.68 15.98 12.44
CA ILE A 101 -3.75 17.00 12.57
C ILE A 101 -4.17 17.13 14.04
N VAL A 102 -4.46 16.00 14.70
CA VAL A 102 -4.89 16.00 16.10
C VAL A 102 -3.79 16.52 17.01
N ALA A 103 -2.54 16.09 16.81
CA ALA A 103 -1.41 16.57 17.59
C ALA A 103 -1.16 18.08 17.42
N PHE A 104 -1.28 18.60 16.20
CA PHE A 104 -1.19 20.04 15.93
C PHE A 104 -2.34 20.81 16.58
N GLN A 105 -3.55 20.25 16.59
CA GLN A 105 -4.70 20.88 17.22
C GLN A 105 -4.59 20.89 18.75
N ALA A 106 -4.10 19.80 19.35
CA ALA A 106 -3.80 19.73 20.79
C ALA A 106 -2.71 20.74 21.19
N ALA A 107 -1.64 20.84 20.38
CA ALA A 107 -0.57 21.81 20.62
C ALA A 107 -1.08 23.27 20.58
N LYS A 108 -2.09 23.58 19.75
CA LYS A 108 -2.69 24.93 19.70
C LYS A 108 -3.45 25.31 20.97
N VAL A 109 -4.02 24.35 21.69
CA VAL A 109 -4.72 24.57 22.97
C VAL A 109 -3.78 24.47 24.18
N GLY A 110 -2.46 24.40 23.94
CA GLY A 110 -1.43 24.35 24.99
C GLY A 110 -1.14 22.94 25.51
N ASP A 111 -1.82 21.92 24.97
CA ASP A 111 -1.64 20.55 25.40
C ASP A 111 -0.53 19.87 24.57
N ARG A 112 0.62 19.65 25.20
CA ARG A 112 1.79 18.99 24.59
C ARG A 112 1.89 17.51 24.98
N THR A 113 0.84 16.93 25.56
CA THR A 113 0.85 15.54 26.02
C THR A 113 0.89 14.51 24.88
N PHE A 114 0.55 14.91 23.66
CA PHE A 114 0.64 14.08 22.44
C PHE A 114 2.06 14.08 21.88
N THR A 115 2.94 13.29 22.49
CA THR A 115 4.31 13.03 22.02
C THR A 115 4.41 11.62 21.43
N SER A 116 5.27 11.43 20.42
CA SER A 116 5.51 10.13 19.77
C SER A 116 5.83 9.01 20.76
N GLU A 117 6.56 9.31 21.83
CA GLU A 117 6.92 8.36 22.91
C GLU A 117 5.70 7.81 23.68
N ARG A 118 4.61 8.59 23.82
CA ARG A 118 3.37 8.13 24.47
C ARG A 118 2.45 7.39 23.52
N HIS A 119 2.55 7.66 22.22
CA HIS A 119 1.73 7.03 21.19
C HIS A 119 2.29 5.67 20.76
N ALA A 120 3.61 5.55 20.61
CA ALA A 120 4.31 4.34 20.21
C ALA A 120 3.94 3.06 21.00
N PRO A 121 3.85 3.06 22.35
CA PRO A 121 3.52 1.84 23.11
C PRO A 121 2.09 1.32 22.88
N PHE A 122 1.17 2.14 22.35
CA PHE A 122 -0.16 1.69 21.93
C PHE A 122 -0.24 1.44 20.42
N GLY A 123 0.41 2.29 19.62
CA GLY A 123 0.41 2.21 18.16
C GLY A 123 1.17 1.00 17.62
N ILE A 124 2.37 0.74 18.13
CA ILE A 124 3.21 -0.38 17.66
C ILE A 124 2.53 -1.74 17.84
N PRO A 125 2.07 -2.14 19.05
CA PRO A 125 1.49 -3.47 19.23
C PRO A 125 0.17 -3.64 18.47
N SER A 126 -0.69 -2.62 18.44
CA SER A 126 -1.96 -2.69 17.71
C SER A 126 -1.74 -2.75 16.19
N CYS A 127 -0.81 -1.96 15.66
CA CYS A 127 -0.44 -1.96 14.25
C CYS A 127 0.11 -3.31 13.82
N LEU A 128 1.06 -3.89 14.57
CA LEU A 128 1.63 -5.21 14.26
C LEU A 128 0.58 -6.31 14.28
N VAL A 129 -0.30 -6.35 15.30
CA VAL A 129 -1.37 -7.35 15.39
C VAL A 129 -2.33 -7.22 14.20
N CYS A 130 -2.79 -6.01 13.89
CA CYS A 130 -3.69 -5.77 12.77
C CYS A 130 -3.02 -6.08 11.42
N LEU A 131 -1.75 -5.71 11.24
CA LEU A 131 -0.99 -6.03 10.03
C LEU A 131 -0.89 -7.53 9.84
N TYR A 132 -0.42 -8.28 10.84
CA TYR A 132 -0.28 -9.73 10.71
C TYR A 132 -1.62 -10.44 10.54
N ALA A 133 -2.64 -10.08 11.33
CA ALA A 133 -3.96 -10.71 11.23
C ALA A 133 -4.66 -10.37 9.91
N GLY A 134 -4.58 -9.11 9.46
CA GLY A 134 -5.24 -8.69 8.23
C GLY A 134 -4.52 -9.16 6.97
N THR A 135 -3.19 -9.19 6.95
CA THR A 135 -2.45 -9.83 5.85
C THR A 135 -2.73 -11.33 5.77
N PHE A 136 -2.81 -12.01 6.92
CA PHE A 136 -3.20 -13.42 6.97
C PHE A 136 -4.64 -13.64 6.47
N LEU A 137 -5.57 -12.77 6.88
CA LEU A 137 -6.96 -12.84 6.42
C LEU A 137 -7.05 -12.59 4.91
N LEU A 138 -6.37 -11.59 4.38
CA LEU A 138 -6.34 -11.30 2.94
C LEU A 138 -5.68 -12.43 2.14
N ALA A 139 -4.69 -13.11 2.71
CA ALA A 139 -4.11 -14.31 2.10
C ALA A 139 -5.08 -15.51 2.12
N MET A 140 -5.90 -15.65 3.17
CA MET A 140 -6.89 -16.73 3.29
C MET A 140 -8.15 -16.47 2.47
N VAL A 141 -8.58 -15.21 2.38
CA VAL A 141 -9.78 -14.78 1.67
C VAL A 141 -9.35 -14.24 0.31
N HIS A 142 -9.04 -15.16 -0.62
CA HIS A 142 -8.80 -14.84 -2.03
C HIS A 142 -10.08 -14.26 -2.66
N PHE A 143 -10.24 -12.93 -2.60
CA PHE A 143 -11.43 -12.21 -3.09
C PHE A 143 -11.35 -11.80 -4.57
N SER A 144 -10.50 -12.40 -5.40
CA SER A 144 -10.52 -12.07 -6.84
C SER A 144 -10.28 -13.27 -7.76
N PRO A 145 -11.03 -13.33 -8.88
CA PRO A 145 -10.85 -14.31 -9.92
C PRO A 145 -9.49 -14.14 -10.59
N GLU A 146 -8.91 -15.23 -11.03
CA GLU A 146 -7.67 -15.27 -11.80
C GLU A 146 -7.91 -14.65 -13.17
N CYS A 147 -7.82 -13.32 -13.28
CA CYS A 147 -7.72 -12.72 -14.60
C CYS A 147 -6.70 -11.58 -14.58
N SER A 148 -5.46 -11.96 -14.90
CA SER A 148 -4.38 -11.05 -15.18
C SER A 148 -4.18 -11.00 -16.69
N ILE A 149 -4.60 -9.90 -17.31
CA ILE A 149 -4.46 -9.62 -18.75
C ILE A 149 -2.98 -9.74 -19.21
N LYS A 150 -2.02 -9.63 -18.28
CA LYS A 150 -0.58 -9.79 -18.57
C LYS A 150 -0.07 -11.23 -18.51
N LEU A 151 -0.78 -12.15 -17.86
CA LEU A 151 -0.40 -13.57 -17.75
C LEU A 151 -1.10 -14.45 -18.79
N GLY A 152 -2.13 -13.95 -19.49
CA GLY A 152 -2.80 -14.67 -20.58
C GLY A 152 -3.60 -15.91 -20.14
N GLU A 153 -3.65 -16.19 -18.85
CA GLU A 153 -4.41 -17.29 -18.26
C GLU A 153 -5.55 -16.68 -17.44
N CYS A 154 -6.75 -16.67 -18.03
CA CYS A 154 -8.00 -16.58 -17.28
C CYS A 154 -8.63 -17.97 -17.37
N GLU A 155 -8.59 -18.76 -16.29
CA GLU A 155 -9.33 -20.02 -16.27
C GLU A 155 -10.84 -19.70 -16.47
N GLY A 156 -11.37 -20.10 -17.63
CA GLY A 156 -12.80 -19.96 -17.95
C GLY A 156 -13.19 -18.87 -18.95
N TYR A 157 -12.23 -18.17 -19.58
CA TYR A 157 -12.51 -17.15 -20.61
C TYR A 157 -11.50 -17.23 -21.75
N GLU A 158 -11.97 -17.42 -22.99
CA GLU A 158 -11.11 -17.37 -24.18
C GLU A 158 -10.98 -15.91 -24.63
N TYR A 159 -9.76 -15.36 -24.60
CA TYR A 159 -9.50 -14.01 -25.11
C TYR A 159 -9.44 -14.04 -26.65
N ASN A 160 -10.41 -13.38 -27.30
CA ASN A 160 -10.48 -13.37 -28.76
C ASN A 160 -9.71 -12.18 -29.34
N ALA A 161 -8.45 -12.43 -29.71
CA ALA A 161 -7.51 -11.42 -30.21
C ALA A 161 -7.92 -10.75 -31.54
N GLU A 162 -8.96 -11.26 -32.22
CA GLU A 162 -9.45 -10.71 -33.48
C GLU A 162 -10.42 -9.53 -33.27
N ASN A 163 -11.15 -9.50 -32.14
CA ASN A 163 -12.18 -8.50 -31.84
C ASN A 163 -11.93 -7.67 -30.57
N ASN A 164 -10.89 -7.98 -29.78
CA ASN A 164 -10.59 -7.28 -28.51
C ASN A 164 -11.70 -7.39 -27.44
N ASP A 165 -12.56 -8.40 -27.55
CA ASP A 165 -13.65 -8.68 -26.61
C ASP A 165 -13.37 -9.95 -25.79
N VAL A 166 -13.97 -10.03 -24.60
CA VAL A 166 -13.87 -11.17 -23.68
C VAL A 166 -15.22 -11.87 -23.66
N ASP A 167 -15.28 -13.11 -24.15
CA ASP A 167 -16.52 -13.90 -24.24
C ASP A 167 -16.61 -14.92 -23.09
N ASP A 168 -17.75 -14.91 -22.37
CA ASP A 168 -18.07 -15.84 -21.29
C ASP A 168 -18.21 -17.30 -21.81
N MET A 169 -17.48 -18.25 -21.21
CA MET A 169 -17.68 -19.70 -21.48
C MET A 169 -19.03 -20.26 -20.99
N TYR A 170 -19.90 -19.46 -20.36
CA TYR A 170 -21.20 -19.88 -19.84
C TYR A 170 -22.36 -19.87 -20.87
N ASN A 171 -22.04 -19.92 -22.17
CA ASN A 171 -23.03 -20.09 -23.25
C ASN A 171 -22.72 -21.26 -24.17
N ALA A 172 -22.30 -22.40 -23.61
CA ALA A 172 -22.34 -23.69 -24.30
C ALA A 172 -23.30 -24.63 -23.57
N GLU A 173 -24.56 -24.63 -24.06
CA GLU A 173 -25.65 -25.61 -23.89
C GLU A 173 -26.06 -26.08 -22.48
#